data_AF-A0A5M4F9Z9-F1
#
_entry.id   AF-A0A5M4F9Z9-F1
#
_cell.length_a   1.000
_cell.length_b   1.000
_cell.length_c   1.000
_cell.angle_alpha   90.00
_cell.angle_beta   90.00
_cell.angle_gamma   90.00
#
_symmetry.space_group_name_H-M   'P 1'
#
loop_
_entity.id
_entity.type
_entity.pdbx_description
1 polymer ?
#
loop_
_entity_poly.entity_id
_entity_poly.type
_entity_poly.pdbx_seq_one_letter_code
_entity_poly.pdbx_strand_id
1 'polypeptide(L)'
;MPTRIHLSRMTKLAVVSADQRPLGRVVDVSAILSAETPRLHHLAIGTRRRLTHLVPWSLVASRDDLRIRLAVDSDELEQFHVARGSGPGDIALDAEEVLLGRDVLDSQVVDLSGRRLSRVADVLLADDGDALVVVGVDVGLGALLRRLGLSRLGDRMQPALVDWKDLHLASARGHSVQLATSTDGMRRLDPDALAEVLARLATEPATEVMRVVGPTRSAAALQASHGVHRRRLLRALPPEEAHRLIEAAPPAVAPVLAQASEQPPANGRRFRRTAGWRVHRPPTPKASGP
;
A
#
# COMPACT_ATOMS: atom_id res chain seq x y z
N MET A 1 -11.38 3.06 23.12
CA MET A 1 -10.90 2.70 21.77
C MET A 1 -11.61 3.62 20.79
N PRO A 2 -10.91 4.40 19.96
CA PRO A 2 -11.56 5.25 18.97
C PRO A 2 -12.40 4.39 18.02
N THR A 3 -13.55 4.92 17.60
CA THR A 3 -14.47 4.23 16.69
C THR A 3 -13.78 4.01 15.35
N ARG A 4 -13.63 2.76 14.93
CA ARG A 4 -13.03 2.41 13.64
C ARG A 4 -14.08 2.41 12.55
N ILE A 5 -13.78 3.08 11.44
CA ILE A 5 -14.64 3.15 10.26
C ILE A 5 -13.95 2.46 9.09
N HIS A 6 -14.70 1.61 8.41
CA HIS A 6 -14.25 1.01 7.15
C HIS A 6 -14.48 1.97 5.99
N LEU A 7 -13.47 2.17 5.15
CA LEU A 7 -13.56 2.97 3.93
C LEU A 7 -14.71 2.53 3.03
N SER A 8 -14.97 1.22 2.93
CA SER A 8 -16.08 0.68 2.13
C SER A 8 -17.48 1.12 2.59
N ARG A 9 -17.63 1.57 3.84
CA ARG A 9 -18.85 2.19 4.36
C ARG A 9 -18.89 3.68 4.02
N MET A 10 -17.75 4.37 4.14
CA MET A 10 -17.65 5.80 3.86
C MET A 10 -17.90 6.13 2.38
N THR A 11 -17.38 5.32 1.45
CA THR A 11 -17.52 5.43 -0.03
C THR A 11 -18.95 5.22 -0.56
N LYS A 12 -19.96 5.29 0.31
CA LYS A 12 -21.39 5.18 -0.03
C LYS A 12 -22.22 6.30 0.56
N LEU A 13 -21.65 7.10 1.48
CA LEU A 13 -22.35 8.15 2.18
C LEU A 13 -22.80 9.23 1.19
N ALA A 14 -24.01 9.73 1.38
CA ALA A 14 -24.47 10.92 0.66
C ALA A 14 -23.67 12.14 1.14
N VAL A 15 -23.44 13.10 0.25
CA VAL A 15 -22.77 14.35 0.62
C VAL A 15 -23.71 15.52 0.36
N VAL A 16 -23.85 16.39 1.36
CA VAL A 16 -24.67 17.60 1.30
C VAL A 16 -23.85 18.83 1.72
N SER A 17 -24.17 19.98 1.14
CA SER A 17 -23.64 21.28 1.56
C SER A 17 -24.23 21.75 2.90
N ALA A 18 -23.77 22.88 3.42
CA ALA A 18 -24.31 23.49 4.63
C ALA A 18 -25.79 23.91 4.46
N ASP A 19 -26.16 24.47 3.31
CA ASP A 19 -27.53 24.75 2.88
C ASP A 19 -28.35 23.51 2.47
N GLN A 20 -27.90 22.30 2.81
CA GLN A 20 -28.58 21.01 2.59
C GLN A 20 -28.81 20.63 1.11
N ARG A 21 -28.12 21.26 0.16
CA ARG A 21 -28.19 20.83 -1.24
C ARG A 21 -27.43 19.51 -1.43
N PRO A 22 -27.99 18.53 -2.16
CA PRO A 22 -27.33 17.26 -2.41
C PRO A 22 -26.22 17.41 -3.47
N LEU A 23 -25.02 16.93 -3.15
CA LEU A 23 -23.84 17.01 -4.02
C LEU A 23 -23.49 15.67 -4.69
N GLY A 24 -24.09 14.58 -4.19
CA GLY A 24 -23.87 13.22 -4.66
C GLY A 24 -23.48 12.28 -3.52
N ARG A 25 -22.51 11.40 -3.78
CA ARG A 25 -21.95 10.47 -2.81
C ARG A 25 -20.43 10.57 -2.78
N VAL A 26 -19.85 10.07 -1.70
CA VAL A 26 -18.40 9.83 -1.62
C VAL A 26 -18.03 8.79 -2.66
N VAL A 27 -17.18 9.17 -3.61
CA VAL A 27 -16.61 8.30 -4.63
C VAL A 27 -15.32 7.68 -4.11
N ASP A 28 -14.47 8.50 -3.50
CA ASP A 28 -13.20 8.12 -2.91
C ASP A 28 -12.76 9.17 -1.87
N VAL A 29 -11.70 8.90 -1.13
CA VAL A 29 -11.00 9.86 -0.26
C VAL A 29 -9.51 9.72 -0.45
N SER A 30 -8.78 10.82 -0.32
CA SER A 30 -7.33 10.80 -0.34
C SER A 30 -6.72 10.92 1.05
N ALA A 31 -5.49 10.47 1.19
CA ALA A 31 -4.68 10.65 2.38
C ALA A 31 -3.24 11.03 2.03
N ILE A 32 -2.65 11.89 2.87
CA ILE A 32 -1.23 12.25 2.82
C ILE A 32 -0.44 11.25 3.66
N LEU A 33 0.60 10.63 3.07
CA LEU A 33 1.36 9.55 3.69
C LEU A 33 2.62 9.99 4.45
N SER A 34 2.94 11.29 4.53
CA SER A 34 4.19 11.76 5.15
C SER A 34 4.26 11.64 6.67
N ALA A 35 3.16 11.32 7.34
CA ALA A 35 3.12 11.00 8.76
C ALA A 35 3.07 9.49 9.00
N GLU A 36 3.45 9.04 10.21
CA GLU A 36 3.31 7.62 10.59
C GLU A 36 1.85 7.14 10.53
N THR A 37 0.91 8.05 10.81
CA THR A 37 -0.54 7.85 10.64
C THR A 37 -1.04 8.81 9.55
N PRO A 38 -1.33 8.31 8.33
CA PRO A 38 -1.76 9.15 7.22
C PRO A 38 -3.05 9.89 7.54
N ARG A 39 -3.08 11.18 7.23
CA ARG A 39 -4.25 12.03 7.45
C ARG A 39 -5.07 12.12 6.18
N LEU A 40 -6.39 12.04 6.30
CA LEU A 40 -7.26 12.31 5.16
C LEU A 40 -7.09 13.76 4.70
N HIS A 41 -7.10 13.94 3.38
CA HIS A 41 -6.80 15.22 2.77
C HIS A 41 -7.94 15.75 1.90
N HIS A 42 -8.48 14.94 0.99
CA HIS A 42 -9.61 15.31 0.15
C HIS A 42 -10.75 14.28 0.17
N LEU A 43 -11.95 14.80 -0.05
CA LEU A 43 -13.18 14.07 -0.30
C LEU A 43 -13.53 14.18 -1.80
N ALA A 44 -13.51 13.06 -2.51
CA ALA A 44 -13.94 12.98 -3.89
C ALA A 44 -15.45 12.70 -3.94
N ILE A 45 -16.22 13.61 -4.52
CA ILE A 45 -17.69 13.58 -4.52
C ILE A 45 -18.22 13.42 -5.95
N GLY A 46 -19.27 12.62 -6.10
CA GLY A 46 -20.02 12.55 -7.35
C GLY A 46 -20.92 11.33 -7.42
N THR A 47 -20.89 10.68 -8.59
CA THR A 47 -21.55 9.41 -8.85
C THR A 47 -20.51 8.33 -9.10
N ARG A 48 -20.92 7.05 -9.13
CA ARG A 48 -20.01 5.92 -9.37
C ARG A 48 -19.14 6.06 -10.63
N ARG A 49 -19.59 6.79 -11.65
CA ARG A 49 -18.88 6.94 -12.93
C ARG A 49 -18.34 8.34 -13.20
N ARG A 50 -18.78 9.34 -12.44
CA ARG A 50 -18.49 10.75 -12.70
C ARG A 50 -18.17 11.45 -11.41
N LEU A 51 -16.99 12.05 -11.37
CA LEU A 51 -16.59 12.96 -10.31
C LEU A 51 -17.20 14.35 -10.59
N THR A 52 -17.66 15.01 -9.53
CA THR A 52 -18.21 16.37 -9.60
C THR A 52 -17.36 17.34 -8.79
N HIS A 53 -16.90 16.95 -7.60
CA HIS A 53 -16.07 17.80 -6.75
C HIS A 53 -14.89 17.03 -6.15
N LEU A 54 -13.82 17.77 -5.86
CA LEU A 54 -12.73 17.32 -5.00
C LEU A 54 -12.53 18.38 -3.90
N VAL A 55 -13.02 18.07 -2.70
CA VAL A 55 -13.14 19.05 -1.62
C VAL A 55 -12.13 18.73 -0.52
N PRO A 56 -11.43 19.70 0.07
CA PRO A 56 -10.59 19.47 1.24
C PRO A 56 -11.38 18.83 2.39
N TRP A 57 -10.80 17.84 3.05
CA TRP A 57 -11.42 17.15 4.19
C TRP A 57 -11.71 18.11 5.35
N SER A 58 -10.94 19.19 5.48
CA SER A 58 -11.16 20.25 6.46
C SER A 58 -12.52 20.94 6.35
N LEU A 59 -13.19 20.86 5.19
CA LEU A 59 -14.54 21.40 5.00
C LEU A 59 -15.65 20.43 5.45
N VAL A 60 -15.32 19.24 5.96
CA VAL A 60 -16.30 18.32 6.54
C VAL A 60 -16.72 18.82 7.93
N ALA A 61 -17.96 19.29 8.06
CA ALA A 61 -18.50 19.77 9.33
C ALA A 61 -18.98 18.64 10.24
N SER A 62 -19.59 17.61 9.65
CA SER A 62 -20.11 16.46 10.40
C SER A 62 -20.29 15.25 9.51
N ARG A 63 -20.15 14.06 10.11
CA ARG A 63 -20.36 12.77 9.45
C ARG A 63 -21.19 11.87 10.35
N ASP A 64 -22.22 11.26 9.78
CA ASP A 64 -22.98 10.18 10.39
C ASP A 64 -22.92 8.91 9.53
N ASP A 65 -23.67 7.87 9.90
CA ASP A 65 -23.68 6.58 9.19
C ASP A 65 -24.36 6.63 7.81
N LEU A 66 -25.03 7.73 7.46
CA LEU A 66 -25.80 7.90 6.22
C LEU A 66 -25.22 8.98 5.30
N ARG A 67 -24.64 10.04 5.87
CA ARG A 67 -24.19 11.22 5.12
C ARG A 67 -23.00 11.95 5.74
N ILE A 68 -22.33 12.70 4.87
CA ILE A 68 -21.35 13.73 5.19
C ILE A 68 -21.98 15.10 4.90
N ARG A 69 -21.89 16.03 5.86
CA ARG A 69 -22.28 17.42 5.69
C ARG A 69 -21.03 18.30 5.63
N LEU A 70 -20.95 19.13 4.61
CA LEU A 70 -19.90 20.12 4.46
C LEU A 70 -20.24 21.40 5.23
N ALA A 71 -19.21 22.14 5.65
CA ALA A 71 -19.32 23.39 6.41
C ALA A 71 -19.69 24.60 5.55
N VAL A 72 -19.60 24.46 4.23
CA VAL A 72 -19.78 25.53 3.24
C VAL A 72 -21.04 25.29 2.42
N ASP A 73 -21.62 26.39 1.96
CA ASP A 73 -22.79 26.37 1.09
C ASP A 73 -22.42 25.94 -0.32
N SER A 74 -23.43 25.49 -1.06
CA SER A 74 -23.26 24.96 -2.42
C SER A 74 -22.66 25.95 -3.41
N ASP A 75 -22.89 27.25 -3.26
CA ASP A 75 -22.33 28.27 -4.17
C ASP A 75 -20.79 28.41 -4.00
N GLU A 76 -20.27 28.27 -2.78
CA GLU A 76 -18.82 28.26 -2.52
C GLU A 76 -18.13 26.99 -3.03
N LEU A 77 -18.88 25.89 -3.13
CA LEU A 77 -18.34 24.60 -3.57
C LEU A 77 -18.03 24.54 -5.06
N GLU A 78 -18.55 25.47 -5.85
CA GLU A 78 -18.27 25.60 -7.29
C GLU A 78 -16.76 25.73 -7.57
N GLN A 79 -15.97 26.29 -6.64
CA GLN A 79 -14.51 26.38 -6.79
C GLN A 79 -13.80 25.03 -6.74
N PHE A 80 -14.44 23.99 -6.19
CA PHE A 80 -13.92 22.64 -6.09
C PHE A 80 -14.45 21.71 -7.19
N HIS A 81 -15.15 22.27 -8.18
CA HIS A 81 -15.63 21.51 -9.33
C HIS A 81 -14.47 20.95 -10.16
N VAL A 82 -14.56 19.67 -10.48
CA VAL A 82 -13.64 19.03 -11.41
C VAL A 82 -14.15 19.15 -12.84
N ALA A 83 -13.25 18.99 -13.81
CA ALA A 83 -13.60 19.09 -15.22
C ALA A 83 -14.75 18.14 -15.62
N ARG A 84 -15.61 18.58 -16.53
CA ARG A 84 -16.71 17.73 -17.01
C ARG A 84 -16.15 16.50 -17.70
N GLY A 85 -16.67 15.34 -17.31
CA GLY A 85 -16.23 14.04 -17.83
C GLY A 85 -15.13 13.39 -16.99
N SER A 86 -14.57 14.07 -15.99
CA SER A 86 -13.61 13.46 -15.08
C SER A 86 -14.21 12.25 -14.35
N GLY A 87 -13.51 11.12 -14.48
CA GLY A 87 -13.75 9.92 -13.72
C GLY A 87 -12.88 9.87 -12.45
N PRO A 88 -13.07 8.84 -11.61
CA PRO A 88 -12.24 8.62 -10.42
C PRO A 88 -10.75 8.44 -10.74
N GLY A 89 -10.42 7.99 -11.96
CA GLY A 89 -9.03 7.83 -12.41
C GLY A 89 -8.31 9.14 -12.70
N ASP A 90 -9.05 10.23 -12.94
CA ASP A 90 -8.50 11.51 -13.41
C ASP A 90 -8.15 12.48 -12.27
N ILE A 91 -8.30 12.02 -11.02
CA ILE A 91 -7.98 12.83 -9.84
C ILE A 91 -6.47 13.07 -9.80
N ALA A 92 -6.10 14.33 -10.04
CA ALA A 92 -4.78 14.85 -9.75
C ALA A 92 -4.61 14.94 -8.23
N LEU A 93 -3.47 14.45 -7.75
CA LEU A 93 -3.15 14.31 -6.33
C LEU A 93 -1.73 14.83 -6.12
N ASP A 94 -1.47 15.35 -4.93
CA ASP A 94 -0.15 15.81 -4.52
C ASP A 94 0.88 14.66 -4.49
N ALA A 95 2.17 15.02 -4.47
CA ALA A 95 3.27 14.06 -4.54
C ALA A 95 3.25 13.02 -3.40
N GLU A 96 2.79 13.42 -2.21
CA GLU A 96 2.71 12.58 -1.01
C GLU A 96 1.31 11.97 -0.79
N GLU A 97 0.41 12.14 -1.76
CA GLU A 97 -0.99 11.84 -1.61
C GLU A 97 -1.40 10.61 -2.44
N VAL A 98 -2.27 9.80 -1.84
CA VAL A 98 -2.86 8.62 -2.46
C VAL A 98 -4.38 8.64 -2.30
N LEU A 99 -5.10 8.03 -3.24
CA LEU A 99 -6.53 7.73 -3.07
C LEU A 99 -6.68 6.37 -2.41
N LEU A 100 -7.44 6.30 -1.33
CA LEU A 100 -7.58 5.07 -0.56
C LEU A 100 -8.39 4.01 -1.32
N GLY A 101 -9.39 4.39 -2.09
CA GLY A 101 -10.17 3.48 -2.94
C GLY A 101 -9.40 3.02 -4.16
N ARG A 102 -8.76 3.95 -4.88
CA ARG A 102 -7.99 3.64 -6.10
C ARG A 102 -6.67 2.92 -5.83
N ASP A 103 -5.89 3.42 -4.89
CA ASP A 103 -4.48 3.06 -4.72
C ASP A 103 -4.24 2.08 -3.56
N VAL A 104 -5.20 1.91 -2.63
CA VAL A 104 -5.02 1.06 -1.44
C VAL A 104 -6.01 -0.11 -1.42
N LEU A 105 -7.30 0.15 -1.58
CA LEU A 105 -8.34 -0.89 -1.58
C LEU A 105 -8.11 -1.89 -2.72
N ASP A 106 -8.30 -3.18 -2.43
CA ASP A 106 -8.01 -4.28 -3.35
C ASP A 106 -6.56 -4.33 -3.85
N SER A 107 -5.65 -3.50 -3.36
CA SER A 107 -4.23 -3.58 -3.73
C SER A 107 -3.51 -4.70 -2.98
N GLN A 108 -2.36 -5.10 -3.50
CA GLN A 108 -1.46 -5.98 -2.75
C GLN A 108 -0.70 -5.16 -1.70
N VAL A 109 -0.48 -5.77 -0.55
CA VAL A 109 0.23 -5.18 0.58
C VAL A 109 1.17 -6.22 1.19
N VAL A 110 2.36 -5.81 1.59
CA VAL A 110 3.27 -6.62 2.39
C VAL A 110 3.13 -6.21 3.85
N ASP A 111 2.67 -7.14 4.68
CA ASP A 111 2.77 -7.05 6.14
C ASP A 111 4.24 -7.23 6.53
N LEU A 112 4.84 -6.18 7.08
CA LEU A 112 6.25 -6.13 7.46
C LEU A 112 6.52 -6.96 8.73
N SER A 113 5.54 -7.06 9.63
CA SER A 113 5.64 -7.84 10.87
C SER A 113 5.49 -9.34 10.60
N GLY A 114 4.40 -9.71 9.92
CA GLY A 114 4.08 -11.09 9.56
C GLY A 114 4.80 -11.60 8.31
N ARG A 115 5.54 -10.72 7.61
CA ARG A 115 6.24 -10.99 6.34
C ARG A 115 5.33 -11.70 5.36
N ARG A 116 4.13 -11.15 5.12
CA ARG A 116 3.12 -11.80 4.27
C ARG A 116 2.61 -10.85 3.20
N LEU A 117 2.56 -11.34 1.97
CA LEU A 117 1.85 -10.65 0.90
C LEU A 117 0.35 -10.97 1.00
N SER A 118 -0.46 -9.94 1.15
CA SER A 118 -1.91 -10.03 1.29
C SER A 118 -2.59 -9.05 0.32
N ARG A 119 -3.92 -9.12 0.22
CA ARG A 119 -4.72 -8.12 -0.50
C ARG A 119 -5.53 -7.33 0.51
N VAL A 120 -5.55 -6.00 0.36
CA VAL A 120 -6.36 -5.12 1.20
C VAL A 120 -7.83 -5.38 0.89
N ALA A 121 -8.55 -5.93 1.86
CA ALA A 121 -10.00 -6.10 1.75
C ALA A 121 -10.72 -4.82 2.15
N ASP A 122 -10.22 -4.06 3.11
CA ASP A 122 -10.75 -2.73 3.48
C ASP A 122 -9.68 -1.86 4.13
N VAL A 123 -9.91 -0.54 4.15
CA VAL A 123 -9.05 0.43 4.85
C VAL A 123 -9.73 0.85 6.14
N LEU A 124 -8.96 0.88 7.23
CA LEU A 124 -9.44 1.27 8.56
C LEU A 124 -9.09 2.73 8.84
N LEU A 125 -10.12 3.48 9.18
CA LEU A 125 -10.06 4.88 9.56
C LEU A 125 -10.42 5.04 11.03
N ALA A 126 -9.85 6.03 11.70
CA ALA A 126 -10.23 6.40 13.05
C ALA A 126 -10.14 7.92 13.23
N ASP A 127 -10.97 8.46 14.11
CA ASP A 127 -10.87 9.85 14.53
C ASP A 127 -9.68 10.00 15.50
N ASP A 128 -8.79 10.96 15.22
CA ASP A 128 -7.60 11.32 16.01
C ASP A 128 -7.69 12.80 16.40
N GLY A 129 -8.64 13.11 17.28
CA GLY A 129 -8.96 14.48 17.69
C GLY A 129 -9.59 15.26 16.53
N ASP A 130 -8.77 16.06 15.84
CA ASP A 130 -9.22 17.00 14.81
C ASP A 130 -9.14 16.44 13.38
N ALA A 131 -8.64 15.21 13.22
CA ALA A 131 -8.46 14.60 11.90
C ALA A 131 -9.02 13.18 11.83
N LEU A 132 -9.44 12.78 10.62
CA LEU A 132 -9.66 11.38 10.32
C LEU A 132 -8.36 10.82 9.75
N VAL A 133 -7.86 9.75 10.35
CA VAL A 133 -6.57 9.14 10.00
C VAL A 133 -6.71 7.70 9.58
N VAL A 134 -5.78 7.24 8.75
CA VAL A 134 -5.65 5.83 8.38
C VAL A 134 -4.87 5.11 9.48
N VAL A 135 -5.50 4.15 10.14
CA VAL A 135 -4.88 3.37 11.24
C VAL A 135 -4.41 1.99 10.79
N GLY A 136 -4.80 1.56 9.60
CA GLY A 136 -4.39 0.28 9.05
C GLY A 136 -5.34 -0.25 7.99
N VAL A 137 -5.24 -1.55 7.72
CA VAL A 137 -6.05 -2.26 6.73
C VAL A 137 -6.60 -3.55 7.31
N ASP A 138 -7.76 -3.97 6.80
CA ASP A 138 -8.28 -5.32 6.98
C ASP A 138 -7.90 -6.15 5.75
N VAL A 139 -7.14 -7.23 5.94
CA VAL A 139 -6.76 -8.21 4.90
C VAL A 139 -7.54 -9.52 5.03
N GLY A 140 -8.53 -9.56 5.92
CA GLY A 140 -9.31 -10.74 6.23
C GLY A 140 -10.41 -11.03 5.22
N LEU A 141 -10.78 -12.31 5.12
CA LEU A 141 -11.88 -12.76 4.26
C LEU A 141 -13.23 -12.16 4.71
N GLY A 142 -13.40 -11.89 6.01
CA GLY A 142 -14.61 -11.27 6.56
C GLY A 142 -14.91 -9.90 5.93
N ALA A 143 -13.90 -9.04 5.78
CA ALA A 143 -14.04 -7.75 5.10
C ALA A 143 -14.46 -7.92 3.63
N LEU A 144 -13.85 -8.87 2.93
CA LEU A 144 -14.22 -9.16 1.54
C LEU A 144 -15.69 -9.60 1.44
N LEU A 145 -16.15 -10.49 2.31
CA LEU A 145 -17.54 -10.96 2.34
C LEU A 145 -18.52 -9.82 2.63
N ARG A 146 -18.20 -8.91 3.58
CA ARG A 146 -19.02 -7.72 3.84
C ARG A 146 -19.14 -6.83 2.60
N ARG A 147 -18.05 -6.66 1.84
CA ARG A 147 -18.05 -5.87 0.59
C ARG A 147 -18.84 -6.52 -0.54
N LEU A 148 -18.92 -7.85 -0.57
CA LEU A 148 -19.73 -8.62 -1.52
C LEU A 148 -21.21 -8.73 -1.11
N GLY A 149 -21.64 -8.09 -0.01
CA GLY A 149 -23.03 -8.10 0.46
C GLY A 149 -23.37 -9.26 1.41
N LEU A 150 -22.40 -10.09 1.78
CA LEU A 150 -22.56 -11.22 2.69
C LEU A 150 -22.24 -10.83 4.15
N SER A 151 -22.79 -9.71 4.61
CA SER A 151 -22.41 -9.10 5.89
C SER A 151 -22.56 -10.07 7.07
N ARG A 152 -23.67 -10.80 7.16
CA ARG A 152 -23.91 -11.78 8.25
C ARG A 152 -22.83 -12.86 8.37
N LEU A 153 -22.24 -13.27 7.25
CA LEU A 153 -21.16 -14.26 7.25
C LEU A 153 -19.83 -13.59 7.57
N GLY A 154 -19.58 -12.42 6.98
CA GLY A 154 -18.37 -11.64 7.25
C GLY A 154 -18.25 -11.19 8.70
N ASP A 155 -19.36 -10.87 9.37
CA ASP A 155 -19.41 -10.46 10.78
C ASP A 155 -19.11 -11.62 11.75
N ARG A 156 -19.23 -12.87 11.30
CA ARG A 156 -18.86 -14.06 12.08
C ARG A 156 -17.38 -14.41 11.97
N MET A 157 -16.65 -13.81 11.04
CA MET A 157 -15.23 -14.08 10.84
C MET A 157 -14.38 -13.13 11.67
N GLN A 158 -13.27 -13.65 12.20
CA GLN A 158 -12.29 -12.82 12.87
C GLN A 158 -11.63 -11.86 11.85
N PRO A 159 -11.50 -10.57 12.18
CA PRO A 159 -10.79 -9.62 11.33
C PRO A 159 -9.30 -9.97 11.30
N ALA A 160 -8.64 -9.70 10.17
CA ALA A 160 -7.19 -9.83 10.05
C ALA A 160 -6.63 -8.45 9.76
N LEU A 161 -6.20 -7.75 10.81
CA LEU A 161 -5.81 -6.35 10.74
C LEU A 161 -4.29 -6.21 10.66
N VAL A 162 -3.83 -5.28 9.84
CA VAL A 162 -2.42 -4.88 9.76
C VAL A 162 -2.36 -3.37 10.03
N ASP A 163 -1.52 -2.97 10.98
CA ASP A 163 -1.27 -1.56 11.31
C ASP A 163 -0.61 -0.86 10.12
N TRP A 164 -0.97 0.40 9.88
CA TRP A 164 -0.44 1.16 8.75
C TRP A 164 1.09 1.30 8.79
N LYS A 165 1.67 1.45 9.98
CA LYS A 165 3.14 1.59 10.13
C LYS A 165 3.90 0.29 9.82
N ASP A 166 3.19 -0.84 9.86
CA ASP A 166 3.72 -2.19 9.72
C ASP A 166 3.37 -2.79 8.35
N LEU A 167 2.98 -1.96 7.37
CA LEU A 167 2.67 -2.42 6.02
C LEU A 167 3.37 -1.61 4.94
N HIS A 168 3.58 -2.26 3.79
CA HIS A 168 4.04 -1.64 2.56
C HIS A 168 3.09 -1.91 1.40
N LEU A 169 2.62 -0.86 0.74
CA LEU A 169 1.75 -0.93 -0.42
C LEU A 169 2.55 -1.40 -1.65
N ALA A 170 1.97 -2.32 -2.40
CA ALA A 170 2.52 -2.81 -3.66
C ALA A 170 1.73 -2.29 -4.88
N SER A 171 0.78 -1.38 -4.69
CA SER A 171 0.24 -0.58 -5.79
C SER A 171 1.30 0.39 -6.30
N ALA A 172 1.30 0.70 -7.60
CA ALA A 172 2.32 1.57 -8.19
C ALA A 172 2.43 2.92 -7.46
N ARG A 173 1.30 3.62 -7.28
CA ARG A 173 1.31 4.90 -6.57
C ARG A 173 1.63 4.76 -5.08
N GLY A 174 0.98 3.82 -4.38
CA GLY A 174 1.20 3.63 -2.94
C GLY A 174 2.66 3.29 -2.63
N HIS A 175 3.27 2.42 -3.43
CA HIS A 175 4.67 2.05 -3.34
C HIS A 175 5.60 3.25 -3.51
N SER A 176 5.46 3.98 -4.61
CA SER A 176 6.32 5.14 -4.91
C SER A 176 6.17 6.24 -3.86
N VAL A 177 4.94 6.51 -3.42
CA VAL A 177 4.68 7.53 -2.39
C VAL A 177 5.30 7.10 -1.05
N GLN A 178 5.07 5.87 -0.58
CA GLN A 178 5.65 5.41 0.68
C GLN A 178 7.18 5.46 0.65
N LEU A 179 7.82 4.97 -0.43
CA LEU A 179 9.28 5.01 -0.57
C LEU A 179 9.88 6.42 -0.54
N ALA A 180 9.13 7.42 -1.05
CA ALA A 180 9.55 8.82 -1.02
C ALA A 180 9.47 9.43 0.40
N THR A 181 8.69 8.85 1.31
CA THR A 181 8.58 9.33 2.69
C THR A 181 9.73 8.85 3.58
N SER A 182 10.01 9.61 4.64
CA SER A 182 10.97 9.23 5.68
C SER A 182 10.44 8.16 6.64
N THR A 183 9.11 8.03 6.73
CA THR A 183 8.41 7.10 7.65
C THR A 183 8.34 5.67 7.11
N ASP A 184 8.80 5.43 5.88
CA ASP A 184 8.77 4.13 5.22
C ASP A 184 9.37 3.00 6.07
N GLY A 185 8.58 1.95 6.27
CA GLY A 185 8.93 0.82 7.12
C GLY A 185 10.13 -0.01 6.62
N MET A 186 10.43 0.00 5.31
CA MET A 186 11.57 -0.73 4.74
C MET A 186 12.89 -0.26 5.34
N ARG A 187 12.98 1.03 5.68
CA ARG A 187 14.17 1.61 6.29
C ARG A 187 14.43 1.09 7.71
N ARG A 188 13.46 0.46 8.37
CA ARG A 188 13.64 -0.08 9.74
C ARG A 188 13.92 -1.59 9.77
N LEU A 189 13.76 -2.29 8.65
CA LEU A 189 13.96 -3.74 8.59
C LEU A 189 15.43 -4.13 8.75
N ASP A 190 15.68 -5.19 9.51
CA ASP A 190 16.96 -5.89 9.51
C ASP A 190 17.20 -6.59 8.15
N PRO A 191 18.44 -7.06 7.87
CA PRO A 191 18.76 -7.69 6.60
C PRO A 191 17.89 -8.91 6.25
N ASP A 192 17.54 -9.74 7.24
CA ASP A 192 16.76 -10.97 7.03
C ASP A 192 15.30 -10.65 6.69
N ALA A 193 14.70 -9.72 7.42
CA ALA A 193 13.36 -9.22 7.17
C ALA A 193 13.27 -8.49 5.83
N LEU A 194 14.26 -7.66 5.50
CA LEU A 194 14.33 -6.99 4.19
C LEU A 194 14.46 -8.02 3.06
N ALA A 195 15.29 -9.05 3.21
CA ALA A 195 15.43 -10.14 2.24
C ALA A 195 14.08 -10.84 1.97
N GLU A 196 13.34 -11.13 3.04
CA GLU A 196 12.02 -11.74 2.96
C GLU A 196 10.98 -10.86 2.25
N VAL A 197 10.99 -9.56 2.51
CA VAL A 197 10.09 -8.61 1.85
C VAL A 197 10.45 -8.46 0.37
N LEU A 198 11.73 -8.26 0.04
CA LEU A 198 12.21 -8.17 -1.35
C LEU A 198 11.88 -9.43 -2.16
N ALA A 199 11.94 -10.62 -1.55
CA ALA A 199 11.58 -11.87 -2.21
C ALA A 199 10.11 -11.91 -2.66
N ARG A 200 9.21 -11.27 -1.89
CA ARG A 200 7.76 -11.24 -2.12
C ARG A 200 7.31 -10.14 -3.07
N LEU A 201 8.09 -9.07 -3.19
CA LEU A 201 7.84 -8.01 -4.16
C LEU A 201 8.13 -8.49 -5.60
N ALA A 202 7.43 -7.86 -6.55
CA ALA A 202 7.80 -7.93 -7.95
C ALA A 202 9.19 -7.31 -8.15
N THR A 203 9.87 -7.68 -9.25
CA THR A 203 11.26 -7.32 -9.48
C THR A 203 11.51 -5.81 -9.46
N GLU A 204 10.68 -5.01 -10.15
CA GLU A 204 10.88 -3.55 -10.23
C GLU A 204 10.61 -2.85 -8.89
N PRO A 205 9.47 -3.07 -8.19
CA PRO A 205 9.30 -2.54 -6.83
C PRO A 205 10.42 -2.95 -5.85
N ALA A 206 10.97 -4.16 -6.00
CA ALA A 206 12.07 -4.61 -5.17
C ALA A 206 13.38 -3.84 -5.45
N THR A 207 13.69 -3.53 -6.72
CA THR A 207 14.88 -2.72 -7.05
C THR A 207 14.71 -1.27 -6.62
N GLU A 208 13.50 -0.71 -6.68
CA GLU A 208 13.19 0.61 -6.10
C GLU A 208 13.45 0.66 -4.59
N VAL A 209 12.97 -0.34 -3.84
CA VAL A 209 13.28 -0.47 -2.39
C VAL A 209 14.79 -0.53 -2.17
N MET A 210 15.53 -1.33 -2.96
CA MET A 210 16.98 -1.46 -2.84
C MET A 210 17.72 -0.14 -3.04
N ARG A 211 17.27 0.69 -4.00
CA ARG A 211 17.83 2.04 -4.22
C ARG A 211 17.59 2.94 -3.00
N VAL A 212 16.40 2.85 -2.41
CA VAL A 212 15.98 3.67 -1.27
C VAL A 212 16.70 3.32 0.04
N VAL A 213 16.89 2.02 0.31
CA VAL A 213 17.61 1.55 1.52
C VAL A 213 19.14 1.60 1.35
N GLY A 214 19.62 1.76 0.13
CA GLY A 214 21.02 1.93 -0.21
C GLY A 214 21.80 0.63 -0.44
N PRO A 215 23.01 0.73 -1.02
CA PRO A 215 23.77 -0.43 -1.50
C PRO A 215 24.24 -1.35 -0.37
N THR A 216 24.71 -0.82 0.75
CA THR A 216 25.20 -1.62 1.89
C THR A 216 24.12 -2.51 2.49
N ARG A 217 22.92 -1.96 2.73
CA ARG A 217 21.79 -2.71 3.28
C ARG A 217 21.21 -3.69 2.26
N SER A 218 21.15 -3.28 0.99
CA SER A 218 20.74 -4.15 -0.10
C SER A 218 21.68 -5.35 -0.24
N ALA A 219 23.00 -5.15 -0.12
CA ALA A 219 23.98 -6.24 -0.14
C ALA A 219 23.77 -7.23 1.02
N ALA A 220 23.55 -6.73 2.23
CA ALA A 220 23.26 -7.57 3.40
C ALA A 220 21.94 -8.36 3.22
N ALA A 221 20.88 -7.73 2.72
CA ALA A 221 19.62 -8.42 2.44
C ALA A 221 19.78 -9.46 1.31
N LEU A 222 20.57 -9.16 0.28
CA LEU A 222 20.86 -10.12 -0.78
C LEU A 222 21.68 -11.31 -0.26
N GLN A 223 22.60 -11.11 0.69
CA GLN A 223 23.31 -12.20 1.36
C GLN A 223 22.34 -13.13 2.10
N ALA A 224 21.40 -12.58 2.87
CA ALA A 224 20.37 -13.34 3.57
C ALA A 224 19.35 -14.00 2.61
N SER A 225 19.17 -13.44 1.40
CA SER A 225 18.24 -13.95 0.40
C SER A 225 18.65 -15.30 -0.17
N HIS A 226 17.66 -16.15 -0.46
CA HIS A 226 17.86 -17.37 -1.24
C HIS A 226 18.46 -17.05 -2.62
N GLY A 227 19.36 -17.90 -3.12
CA GLY A 227 20.14 -17.64 -4.35
C GLY A 227 19.29 -17.35 -5.60
N VAL A 228 18.08 -17.91 -5.69
CA VAL A 228 17.14 -17.60 -6.79
C VAL A 228 16.67 -16.14 -6.74
N HIS A 229 16.27 -15.64 -5.58
CA HIS A 229 15.83 -14.26 -5.40
C HIS A 229 16.99 -13.29 -5.54
N ARG A 230 18.15 -13.65 -4.97
CA ARG A 230 19.38 -12.87 -5.11
C ARG A 230 19.74 -12.62 -6.57
N ARG A 231 19.79 -13.68 -7.39
CA ARG A 231 20.07 -13.56 -8.83
C ARG A 231 18.99 -12.78 -9.58
N ARG A 232 17.71 -13.01 -9.24
CA ARG A 232 16.58 -12.27 -9.84
C ARG A 232 16.77 -10.76 -9.69
N LEU A 233 17.14 -10.32 -8.50
CA LEU A 233 17.29 -8.90 -8.18
C LEU A 233 18.58 -8.30 -8.74
N LEU A 234 19.72 -8.98 -8.59
CA LEU A 234 21.00 -8.51 -9.13
C LEU A 234 20.96 -8.28 -10.66
N ARG A 235 20.26 -9.14 -11.39
CA ARG A 235 20.11 -8.99 -12.86
C ARG A 235 19.14 -7.91 -13.29
N ALA A 236 18.26 -7.49 -12.41
CA ALA A 236 17.32 -6.41 -12.69
C ALA A 236 17.95 -5.04 -12.46
N LEU A 237 19.02 -4.98 -11.68
CA LEU A 237 19.79 -3.75 -11.50
C LEU A 237 20.57 -3.42 -12.78
N PRO A 238 20.66 -2.14 -13.14
CA PRO A 238 21.69 -1.67 -14.08
C PRO A 238 23.09 -2.11 -13.63
N PRO A 239 24.02 -2.42 -14.56
CA PRO A 239 25.37 -2.87 -14.22
C PRO A 239 26.09 -1.97 -13.19
N GLU A 240 25.94 -0.65 -13.33
CA GLU A 240 26.53 0.34 -12.42
C GLU A 240 25.92 0.30 -11.00
N GLU A 241 24.64 -0.02 -10.87
CA GLU A 241 24.00 -0.21 -9.56
C GLU A 241 24.43 -1.54 -8.93
N ALA A 242 24.52 -2.61 -9.72
CA ALA A 242 25.00 -3.90 -9.25
C ALA A 242 26.46 -3.82 -8.79
N HIS A 243 27.32 -3.11 -9.53
CA HIS A 243 28.72 -2.92 -9.17
C HIS A 243 28.86 -2.14 -7.86
N ARG A 244 28.20 -0.98 -7.73
CA ARG A 244 28.18 -0.20 -6.48
C ARG A 244 27.68 -1.01 -5.28
N LEU A 245 26.69 -1.88 -5.50
CA LEU A 245 26.19 -2.77 -4.45
C LEU A 245 27.22 -3.80 -4.03
N ILE A 246 27.93 -4.41 -4.99
CA ILE A 246 29.00 -5.40 -4.72
C ILE A 246 30.17 -4.73 -3.99
N GLU A 247 30.58 -3.54 -4.41
CA GLU A 247 31.66 -2.77 -3.78
C GLU A 247 31.32 -2.36 -2.34
N ALA A 248 30.07 -1.97 -2.09
CA ALA A 248 29.61 -1.60 -0.75
C ALA A 248 29.35 -2.81 0.17
N ALA A 249 29.41 -4.03 -0.36
CA ALA A 249 29.20 -5.24 0.43
C ALA A 249 30.41 -5.52 1.33
N PRO A 250 30.22 -6.16 2.50
CA PRO A 250 31.35 -6.62 3.29
C PRO A 250 32.29 -7.54 2.47
N PRO A 251 33.61 -7.56 2.72
CA PRO A 251 34.56 -8.35 1.92
C PRO A 251 34.22 -9.84 1.82
N ALA A 252 33.61 -10.41 2.85
CA ALA A 252 33.16 -11.81 2.85
C ALA A 252 31.94 -12.07 1.94
N VAL A 253 31.21 -11.02 1.56
CA VAL A 253 29.93 -11.08 0.85
C VAL A 253 30.10 -10.72 -0.63
N ALA A 254 30.98 -9.76 -0.93
CA ALA A 254 31.20 -9.26 -2.29
C ALA A 254 31.45 -10.39 -3.33
N PRO A 255 32.29 -11.42 -3.06
CA PRO A 255 32.50 -12.51 -4.03
C PRO A 255 31.24 -13.30 -4.34
N VAL A 256 30.38 -13.50 -3.35
CA VAL A 256 29.11 -14.24 -3.49
C VAL A 256 28.13 -13.47 -4.36
N LEU A 257 28.10 -12.13 -4.22
CA LEU A 257 27.25 -11.27 -5.05
C LEU A 257 27.78 -11.16 -6.48
N ALA A 258 29.09 -11.00 -6.66
CA ALA A 258 29.74 -10.97 -7.98
C ALA A 258 29.50 -12.27 -8.76
N GLN A 259 29.69 -13.43 -8.12
CA GLN A 259 29.39 -14.71 -8.74
C GLN A 259 27.91 -14.83 -9.14
N ALA A 260 27.00 -14.34 -8.30
CA ALA A 260 25.56 -14.40 -8.57
C ALA A 260 25.14 -13.47 -9.74
N SER A 261 25.81 -12.34 -9.96
CA SER A 261 25.55 -11.46 -11.11
C SER A 261 26.00 -12.06 -12.44
N GLU A 262 27.11 -12.81 -12.45
CA GLU A 262 27.69 -13.37 -13.67
C GLU A 262 27.04 -14.68 -14.14
N GLN A 263 26.46 -15.45 -13.21
CA GLN A 263 25.84 -16.73 -13.56
C GLN A 263 24.67 -16.52 -14.55
N PRO A 264 24.60 -17.26 -15.68
CA PRO A 264 23.44 -17.27 -16.56
C PRO A 264 22.21 -17.92 -15.87
N PRO A 265 20.97 -17.68 -16.33
CA PRO A 265 19.80 -18.36 -15.76
C PRO A 265 19.98 -19.87 -15.86
N ALA A 266 19.83 -20.58 -14.74
CA ALA A 266 19.68 -22.03 -14.80
C ALA A 266 18.48 -22.36 -15.69
N ASN A 267 18.73 -23.06 -16.80
CA ASN A 267 17.82 -23.51 -17.84
C ASN A 267 16.35 -23.08 -17.69
N GLY A 268 15.94 -22.19 -18.59
CA GLY A 268 14.60 -21.60 -18.64
C GLY A 268 13.49 -22.62 -18.79
N ARG A 269 12.89 -23.04 -17.67
CA ARG A 269 11.46 -23.29 -17.68
C ARG A 269 10.77 -21.95 -17.77
N ARG A 270 10.23 -21.65 -18.95
CA ARG A 270 9.34 -20.52 -19.23
C ARG A 270 8.38 -20.36 -18.05
N PHE A 271 8.55 -19.32 -17.24
CA PHE A 271 7.51 -18.87 -16.32
C PHE A 271 6.36 -18.35 -17.18
N ARG A 272 5.50 -19.27 -17.62
CA ARG A 272 4.23 -18.90 -18.24
C ARG A 272 3.47 -18.12 -17.18
N ARG A 273 3.08 -16.90 -17.55
CA ARG A 273 2.07 -16.10 -16.86
C ARG A 273 0.86 -16.98 -16.56
N THR A 274 0.69 -17.34 -15.30
CA THR A 274 -0.63 -17.54 -14.69
C THR A 274 -0.60 -16.83 -13.35
N ALA A 275 -1.53 -15.90 -13.15
CA ALA A 275 -1.81 -15.31 -11.85
C ALA A 275 -2.24 -16.45 -10.91
N GLY A 276 -1.32 -16.91 -10.06
CA GLY A 276 -1.51 -18.03 -9.15
C GLY A 276 -0.17 -18.63 -8.75
N TRP A 277 0.41 -18.13 -7.65
CA TRP A 277 1.74 -18.52 -7.22
C TRP A 277 1.71 -19.67 -6.21
N ARG A 278 2.56 -20.68 -6.43
CA ARG A 278 2.93 -21.67 -5.41
C ARG A 278 4.11 -21.14 -4.60
N VAL A 279 4.03 -21.30 -3.28
CA VAL A 279 5.05 -20.91 -2.30
C VAL A 279 6.19 -21.94 -2.31
N HIS A 280 7.41 -21.51 -2.65
CA HIS A 280 8.60 -22.25 -2.23
C HIS A 280 8.94 -21.79 -0.81
N ARG A 281 8.62 -22.62 0.18
CA ARG A 281 9.07 -22.45 1.56
C ARG A 281 10.58 -22.73 1.63
N PRO A 282 11.34 -21.99 2.45
CA PRO A 282 12.68 -22.43 2.86
C PRO A 282 12.58 -23.82 3.53
N PRO A 283 13.57 -24.70 3.37
CA PRO A 283 13.63 -25.93 4.15
C PRO A 283 13.78 -25.56 5.63
N THR A 284 12.96 -26.16 6.48
CA THR A 284 13.11 -26.09 7.95
C THR A 284 14.46 -26.72 8.33
N PRO A 285 15.26 -26.10 9.22
CA PRO A 285 16.44 -26.76 9.75
C PRO A 285 16.01 -28.05 10.46
N LYS A 286 16.65 -29.18 10.11
CA LYS A 286 16.45 -30.43 10.84
C LYS A 286 16.88 -30.21 12.29
N ALA A 287 15.98 -30.50 13.23
CA ALA A 287 16.36 -30.64 14.62
C ALA A 287 17.38 -31.78 14.72
N SER A 288 18.62 -31.45 15.02
CA SER A 288 19.60 -32.38 15.55
C SER A 288 19.15 -32.74 16.97
N GLY A 289 18.48 -33.88 17.11
CA GLY A 289 18.29 -34.53 18.40
C GLY A 289 19.56 -35.29 18.81
N PRO A 290 19.76 -35.52 20.12
CA PRO A 290 20.95 -36.15 20.68
C PRO A 290 21.11 -37.62 20.29
#